data_AF-A0A935KC95-F1
#
_entry.id   AF-A0A935KC95-F1
#
_cell.length_a   1.000
_cell.length_b   1.000
_cell.length_c   1.000
_cell.angle_alpha   90.00
_cell.angle_beta   90.00
_cell.angle_gamma   90.00
#
_symmetry.space_group_name_H-M   'P 1'
#
loop_
_entity.id
_entity.type
_entity.pdbx_description
1 polymer ?
#
loop_
_entity_poly.entity_id
_entity_poly.type
_entity_poly.pdbx_seq_one_letter_code
_entity_poly.pdbx_strand_id
1 'polypeptide(L)'
;MKYSLIEIESELKKRLVHPYKWGQKQNDNFDKQTNFIYHTFQFEELLKEIDKRFKSEKDFERYFNYTINRWYNFWSAQAVENIFCSLPNVNPALDSKDRLVDFTIQGEAFDHKTSIFPKNFPYKIDEAIKKTDELIKWLYNNQSQEQRKHLKNRLFIVLYSKDGEHWKLKSEIMWLKERIEKYMLGFNPNYPLKFNFEKDKDTISDVIWAIKDK
;
A
#
# COMPACT_ATOMS: atom_id res chain seq x y z
N MET A 1 -10.28 -15.10 -1.42
CA MET A 1 -10.53 -13.76 -2.02
C MET A 1 -11.66 -13.88 -3.05
N LYS A 2 -12.49 -12.84 -3.23
CA LYS A 2 -13.62 -12.87 -4.19
C LYS A 2 -13.21 -12.67 -5.66
N TYR A 3 -12.10 -11.98 -5.90
CA TYR A 3 -11.59 -11.63 -7.24
C TYR A 3 -10.15 -12.12 -7.38
N SER A 4 -9.75 -12.48 -8.61
CA SER A 4 -8.38 -12.85 -8.95
C SER A 4 -7.46 -11.63 -9.03
N LEU A 5 -6.14 -11.86 -8.97
CA LEU A 5 -5.14 -10.79 -9.12
C LEU A 5 -5.23 -10.10 -10.48
N ILE A 6 -5.55 -10.86 -11.54
CA ILE A 6 -5.71 -10.35 -12.91
C ILE A 6 -6.92 -9.42 -13.01
N GLU A 7 -8.05 -9.80 -12.40
CA GLU A 7 -9.24 -8.94 -12.35
C GLU A 7 -8.95 -7.65 -11.58
N ILE A 8 -8.29 -7.73 -10.42
CA ILE A 8 -7.94 -6.56 -9.62
C ILE A 8 -7.00 -5.63 -10.41
N GLU A 9 -5.96 -6.18 -11.04
CA GLU A 9 -5.05 -5.42 -11.91
C GLU A 9 -5.80 -4.69 -13.02
N SER A 10 -6.70 -5.38 -13.72
CA SER A 10 -7.49 -4.82 -14.81
C SER A 10 -8.33 -3.62 -14.33
N GLU A 11 -9.05 -3.76 -13.21
CA GLU A 11 -9.83 -2.65 -12.64
C GLU A 11 -8.93 -1.49 -12.18
N LEU A 12 -7.82 -1.78 -11.49
CA LEU A 12 -6.88 -0.76 -11.01
C LEU A 12 -6.29 0.05 -12.18
N LYS A 13 -6.03 -0.59 -13.33
CA LYS A 13 -5.52 0.07 -14.53
C LYS A 13 -6.52 1.06 -15.13
N LYS A 14 -7.83 0.86 -14.98
CA LYS A 14 -8.86 1.81 -15.45
C LYS A 14 -8.76 3.15 -14.73
N ARG A 15 -8.34 3.17 -13.46
CA ARG A 15 -8.13 4.40 -12.67
C ARG A 15 -7.01 5.29 -13.24
N LEU A 16 -6.11 4.76 -14.06
CA LEU A 16 -4.93 5.49 -14.53
C LEU A 16 -5.27 6.65 -15.49
N VAL A 17 -6.48 6.67 -16.06
CA VAL A 17 -6.95 7.76 -16.93
C VAL A 17 -7.15 9.08 -16.17
N HIS A 18 -7.31 9.02 -14.85
CA HIS A 18 -7.45 10.19 -13.99
C HIS A 18 -6.09 10.61 -13.40
N PRO A 19 -5.83 11.91 -13.19
CA PRO A 19 -4.58 12.36 -12.58
C PRO A 19 -4.45 11.89 -11.13
N TYR A 20 -3.21 11.76 -10.63
CA TYR A 20 -2.96 11.45 -9.22
C TYR A 20 -2.98 12.72 -8.35
N LYS A 21 -4.19 13.20 -8.05
CA LYS A 21 -4.44 14.36 -7.19
C LYS A 21 -5.26 13.92 -5.99
N TRP A 22 -4.83 14.28 -4.77
CA TRP A 22 -5.62 14.03 -3.57
C TRP A 22 -6.61 15.16 -3.28
N GLY A 23 -6.19 16.42 -3.43
CA GLY A 23 -7.00 17.62 -3.12
C GLY A 23 -7.35 17.80 -1.63
N GLN A 24 -7.24 16.73 -0.84
CA GLN A 24 -7.51 16.71 0.59
C GLN A 24 -6.59 15.70 1.29
N LYS A 25 -5.99 16.10 2.42
CA LYS A 25 -5.31 15.15 3.30
C LYS A 25 -6.33 14.19 3.90
N GLN A 26 -6.01 12.90 3.93
CA GLN A 26 -6.88 11.87 4.51
C GLN A 26 -7.34 12.23 5.93
N ASN A 27 -8.64 12.09 6.20
CA ASN A 27 -9.27 12.35 7.50
C ASN A 27 -10.53 11.50 7.70
N ASP A 28 -10.95 11.36 8.95
CA ASP A 28 -12.09 10.53 9.36
C ASP A 28 -13.43 10.92 8.71
N ASN A 29 -13.67 12.21 8.41
CA ASN A 29 -14.93 12.66 7.83
C ASN A 29 -15.09 12.19 6.38
N PHE A 30 -14.10 12.50 5.53
CA PHE A 30 -14.08 12.01 4.15
C PHE A 30 -14.00 10.48 4.11
N ASP A 31 -13.30 9.87 5.08
CA ASP A 31 -13.22 8.43 5.17
C ASP A 31 -14.61 7.79 5.36
N LYS A 32 -15.40 8.29 6.32
CA LYS A 32 -16.78 7.82 6.55
C LYS A 32 -17.66 7.94 5.30
N GLN A 33 -17.60 9.08 4.62
CA GLN A 33 -18.43 9.34 3.44
C GLN A 33 -18.07 8.46 2.25
N THR A 34 -16.82 8.02 2.16
CA THR A 34 -16.29 7.25 1.02
C THR A 34 -16.06 5.78 1.36
N ASN A 35 -16.63 5.25 2.45
CA ASN A 35 -16.46 3.84 2.87
C ASN A 35 -17.10 2.81 1.93
N PHE A 36 -17.95 3.23 0.99
CA PHE A 36 -18.51 2.33 -0.01
C PHE A 36 -17.43 1.71 -0.92
N ILE A 37 -16.24 2.32 -1.03
CA ILE A 37 -15.10 1.78 -1.78
C ILE A 37 -14.72 0.34 -1.39
N TYR A 38 -14.97 -0.05 -0.14
CA TYR A 38 -14.62 -1.37 0.37
C TYR A 38 -15.53 -2.47 -0.18
N HIS A 39 -16.70 -2.09 -0.71
CA HIS A 39 -17.71 -2.98 -1.23
C HIS A 39 -17.94 -2.78 -2.74
N THR A 40 -17.40 -1.71 -3.32
CA THR A 40 -17.47 -1.40 -4.76
C THR A 40 -16.16 -1.79 -5.45
N PHE A 41 -16.17 -2.94 -6.12
CA PHE A 41 -14.99 -3.44 -6.82
C PHE A 41 -14.79 -2.81 -8.20
N GLN A 42 -15.78 -2.88 -9.08
CA GLN A 42 -15.63 -2.41 -10.45
C GLN A 42 -15.44 -0.89 -10.49
N PHE A 43 -14.45 -0.43 -11.27
CA PHE A 43 -14.12 0.99 -11.34
C PHE A 43 -15.28 1.83 -11.91
N GLU A 44 -16.00 1.29 -12.90
CA GLU A 44 -17.17 1.97 -13.48
C GLU A 44 -18.30 2.15 -12.46
N GLU A 45 -18.58 1.13 -11.65
CA GLU A 45 -19.58 1.22 -10.59
C GLU A 45 -19.16 2.18 -9.47
N LEU A 46 -17.85 2.30 -9.22
CA LEU A 46 -17.32 3.33 -8.33
C LEU A 46 -17.63 4.73 -8.85
N LEU A 47 -17.42 5.00 -10.14
CA LEU A 47 -17.72 6.30 -10.74
C LEU A 47 -19.20 6.64 -10.62
N LYS A 48 -20.09 5.68 -10.92
CA LYS A 48 -21.55 5.85 -10.76
C LYS A 48 -21.96 6.17 -9.32
N GLU A 49 -21.38 5.48 -8.34
CA GLU A 49 -21.65 5.75 -6.92
C GLU A 49 -21.10 7.10 -6.45
N ILE A 50 -19.94 7.53 -6.96
CA ILE A 50 -19.41 8.88 -6.69
C ILE A 50 -20.37 9.94 -7.23
N ASP A 51 -20.80 9.82 -8.48
CA ASP A 51 -21.75 10.75 -9.11
C ASP A 51 -23.07 10.81 -8.32
N LYS A 52 -23.65 9.65 -8.02
CA LYS A 52 -24.90 9.56 -7.26
C LYS A 52 -24.83 10.25 -5.89
N ARG A 53 -23.69 10.19 -5.21
CA ARG A 53 -23.52 10.70 -3.84
C ARG A 53 -23.10 12.17 -3.78
N PHE A 54 -22.26 12.61 -4.70
CA PHE A 54 -21.53 13.87 -4.55
C PHE A 54 -21.75 14.86 -5.69
N LYS A 55 -22.47 14.51 -6.76
CA LYS A 55 -22.62 15.39 -7.95
C LYS A 55 -23.24 16.75 -7.66
N SER A 56 -24.06 16.85 -6.62
CA SER A 56 -24.63 18.13 -6.16
C SER A 56 -23.75 18.88 -5.15
N GLU A 57 -22.67 18.29 -4.67
CA GLU A 57 -21.75 18.93 -3.73
C GLU A 57 -20.93 20.00 -4.43
N LYS A 58 -20.80 21.16 -3.79
CA LYS A 58 -19.97 22.27 -4.31
C LYS A 58 -18.50 21.86 -4.54
N ASP A 59 -18.02 20.93 -3.72
CA ASP A 59 -16.66 20.40 -3.75
C ASP A 59 -16.58 19.01 -4.43
N PHE A 60 -17.42 18.73 -5.44
CA PHE A 60 -17.47 17.43 -6.13
C PHE A 60 -16.08 16.87 -6.49
N GLU A 61 -15.23 17.69 -7.11
CA GLU A 61 -13.87 17.30 -7.51
C GLU A 61 -13.03 16.77 -6.35
N ARG A 62 -13.21 17.33 -5.14
CA ARG A 62 -12.48 16.90 -3.95
C ARG A 62 -12.95 15.51 -3.51
N TYR A 63 -14.26 15.26 -3.50
CA TYR A 63 -14.81 13.93 -3.20
C TYR A 63 -14.43 12.90 -4.26
N PHE A 64 -14.50 13.28 -5.54
CA PHE A 64 -14.11 12.43 -6.65
C PHE A 64 -12.65 11.95 -6.51
N ASN A 65 -11.71 12.90 -6.46
CA ASN A 65 -10.28 12.62 -6.37
C ASN A 65 -9.91 11.83 -5.11
N TYR A 66 -10.51 12.17 -3.97
CA TYR A 66 -10.30 11.45 -2.72
C TYR A 66 -10.77 10.00 -2.80
N THR A 67 -11.99 9.78 -3.32
CA THR A 67 -12.61 8.46 -3.39
C THR A 67 -11.82 7.52 -4.29
N ILE A 68 -11.47 7.95 -5.51
CA ILE A 68 -10.74 7.09 -6.46
C ILE A 68 -9.34 6.73 -5.95
N ASN A 69 -8.68 7.61 -5.20
CA ASN A 69 -7.37 7.32 -4.61
C ASN A 69 -7.46 6.38 -3.42
N ARG A 70 -8.49 6.52 -2.57
CA ARG A 70 -8.72 5.55 -1.51
C ARG A 70 -9.07 4.17 -2.06
N TRP A 71 -9.94 4.11 -3.06
CA TRP A 71 -10.28 2.86 -3.75
C TRP A 71 -9.02 2.22 -4.35
N TYR A 72 -8.18 3.00 -5.04
CA TYR A 72 -6.93 2.53 -5.64
C TYR A 72 -5.94 1.99 -4.60
N ASN A 73 -5.77 2.71 -3.49
CA ASN A 73 -4.93 2.25 -2.38
C ASN A 73 -5.47 0.99 -1.72
N PHE A 74 -6.79 0.90 -1.53
CA PHE A 74 -7.42 -0.26 -0.88
C PHE A 74 -7.26 -1.52 -1.74
N TRP A 75 -7.69 -1.49 -3.00
CA TRP A 75 -7.67 -2.68 -3.85
C TRP A 75 -6.25 -3.12 -4.24
N SER A 76 -5.30 -2.17 -4.40
CA SER A 76 -3.89 -2.54 -4.57
C SER A 76 -3.29 -3.15 -3.30
N ALA A 77 -3.67 -2.67 -2.10
CA ALA A 77 -3.25 -3.28 -0.85
C ALA A 77 -3.82 -4.70 -0.70
N GLN A 78 -5.13 -4.89 -0.93
CA GLN A 78 -5.74 -6.22 -0.90
C GLN A 78 -5.01 -7.18 -1.86
N ALA A 79 -4.70 -6.77 -3.09
CA ALA A 79 -4.00 -7.63 -4.03
C ALA A 79 -2.60 -8.05 -3.52
N VAL A 80 -1.85 -7.12 -2.94
CA VAL A 80 -0.54 -7.39 -2.34
C VAL A 80 -0.63 -8.32 -1.13
N GLU A 81 -1.61 -8.11 -0.24
CA GLU A 81 -1.86 -9.00 0.89
C GLU A 81 -2.10 -10.43 0.41
N ASN A 82 -2.94 -10.58 -0.61
CA ASN A 82 -3.24 -11.90 -1.16
C ASN A 82 -2.06 -12.55 -1.87
N ILE A 83 -1.15 -11.76 -2.45
CA ILE A 83 0.12 -12.29 -2.95
C ILE A 83 0.91 -12.89 -1.80
N PHE A 84 1.15 -12.16 -0.71
CA PHE A 84 1.87 -12.69 0.45
C PHE A 84 1.20 -13.94 1.00
N CYS A 85 -0.10 -13.89 1.27
CA CYS A 85 -0.89 -15.00 1.82
C CYS A 85 -0.95 -16.23 0.90
N SER A 86 -0.56 -16.11 -0.38
CA SER A 86 -0.47 -17.25 -1.31
C SER A 86 0.88 -17.97 -1.27
N LEU A 87 1.89 -17.41 -0.58
CA LEU A 87 3.23 -17.98 -0.51
C LEU A 87 3.32 -19.06 0.57
N PRO A 88 4.10 -20.14 0.33
CA PRO A 88 4.13 -21.30 1.22
C PRO A 88 4.70 -21.04 2.62
N ASN A 89 5.50 -19.97 2.79
CA ASN A 89 6.13 -19.59 4.06
C ASN A 89 5.39 -18.47 4.81
N VAL A 90 4.19 -18.11 4.35
CA VAL A 90 3.36 -17.04 4.92
C VAL A 90 2.06 -17.66 5.41
N ASN A 91 1.72 -17.44 6.68
CA ASN A 91 0.41 -17.83 7.21
C ASN A 91 -0.48 -16.58 7.33
N PRO A 92 -1.68 -16.58 6.71
CA PRO A 92 -2.65 -15.51 6.89
C PRO A 92 -3.00 -15.30 8.37
N ALA A 93 -3.33 -14.07 8.77
CA ALA A 93 -3.81 -13.82 10.12
C ALA A 93 -5.08 -14.66 10.43
N LEU A 94 -5.05 -15.43 11.53
CA LEU A 94 -6.09 -16.39 11.90
C LEU A 94 -7.44 -15.73 12.23
N ASP A 95 -7.45 -14.44 12.58
CA ASP A 95 -8.64 -13.74 13.04
C ASP A 95 -8.75 -12.35 12.39
N SER A 96 -9.67 -12.21 11.43
CA SER A 96 -9.97 -10.95 10.71
C SER A 96 -10.37 -9.76 11.59
N LYS A 97 -10.51 -9.97 12.90
CA LYS A 97 -10.83 -8.94 13.89
C LYS A 97 -9.61 -8.21 14.43
N ASP A 98 -8.42 -8.79 14.38
CA ASP A 98 -7.19 -8.09 14.74
C ASP A 98 -6.70 -7.30 13.53
N ARG A 99 -7.28 -6.10 13.34
CA ARG A 99 -7.13 -5.22 12.14
C ARG A 99 -5.71 -4.73 11.84
N LEU A 100 -4.70 -5.23 12.54
CA LEU A 100 -3.34 -4.69 12.58
C LEU A 100 -2.28 -5.76 12.28
N VAL A 101 -2.67 -6.94 11.82
CA VAL A 101 -1.77 -8.00 11.35
C VAL A 101 -2.35 -8.56 10.06
N ASP A 102 -1.59 -8.44 8.97
CA ASP A 102 -2.02 -8.96 7.68
C ASP A 102 -1.69 -10.47 7.59
N PHE A 103 -0.46 -10.83 7.98
CA PHE A 103 0.04 -12.19 7.93
C PHE A 103 1.20 -12.42 8.90
N THR A 104 1.60 -13.67 9.05
CA THR A 104 2.80 -14.07 9.79
C THR A 104 3.81 -14.75 8.88
N ILE A 105 5.10 -14.47 9.09
CA ILE A 105 6.21 -15.12 8.39
C ILE A 105 7.09 -15.75 9.46
N GLN A 106 7.21 -17.08 9.44
CA GLN A 106 8.01 -17.83 10.41
C GLN A 106 7.70 -17.50 11.88
N GLY A 107 6.44 -17.23 12.21
CA GLY A 107 5.96 -16.93 13.57
C GLY A 107 5.94 -15.45 13.93
N GLU A 108 6.57 -14.59 13.14
CA GLU A 108 6.54 -13.13 13.35
C GLU A 108 5.39 -12.50 12.57
N ALA A 109 4.60 -11.64 13.22
CA ALA A 109 3.49 -10.91 12.60
C ALA A 109 4.01 -9.72 11.79
N PHE A 110 3.47 -9.51 10.59
CA PHE A 110 3.80 -8.39 9.71
C PHE A 110 2.54 -7.71 9.15
N ASP A 111 2.64 -6.40 8.98
CA ASP A 111 1.80 -5.58 8.10
C ASP A 111 2.58 -5.29 6.81
N HIS A 112 1.91 -5.21 5.67
CA HIS A 112 2.56 -4.75 4.45
C HIS A 112 2.18 -3.30 4.14
N LYS A 113 3.09 -2.56 3.51
CA LYS A 113 2.79 -1.20 3.06
C LYS A 113 3.41 -0.89 1.72
N THR A 114 2.56 -0.71 0.72
CA THR A 114 2.97 -0.20 -0.58
C THR A 114 3.10 1.32 -0.52
N SER A 115 4.32 1.83 -0.71
CA SER A 115 4.63 3.26 -0.74
C SER A 115 5.27 3.63 -2.08
N ILE A 116 4.92 4.79 -2.62
CA ILE A 116 5.76 5.38 -3.67
C ILE A 116 7.08 5.84 -3.05
N PHE A 117 8.14 5.90 -3.85
CA PHE A 117 9.40 6.48 -3.41
C PHE A 117 9.17 7.94 -2.97
N PRO A 118 9.52 8.28 -1.71
CA PRO A 118 9.17 9.57 -1.14
C PRO A 118 9.94 10.72 -1.78
N LYS A 119 9.20 11.70 -2.33
CA LYS A 119 9.77 12.91 -2.95
C LYS A 119 10.66 13.72 -2.02
N ASN A 120 10.36 13.73 -0.73
CA ASN A 120 11.06 14.54 0.28
C ASN A 120 12.09 13.74 1.09
N PHE A 121 12.40 12.51 0.69
CA PHE A 121 13.52 11.78 1.27
C PHE A 121 14.83 12.35 0.71
N PRO A 122 15.85 12.59 1.55
CA PRO A 122 17.01 13.39 1.15
C PRO A 122 17.95 12.71 0.14
N TYR A 123 17.83 11.40 -0.06
CA TYR A 123 18.71 10.63 -0.94
C TYR A 123 18.02 10.24 -2.25
N LYS A 124 18.80 10.17 -3.33
CA LYS A 124 18.34 9.62 -4.60
C LYS A 124 18.19 8.10 -4.51
N ILE A 125 17.50 7.49 -5.47
CA ILE A 125 17.18 6.06 -5.45
C ILE A 125 18.40 5.16 -5.21
N ASP A 126 19.52 5.39 -5.92
CA ASP A 126 20.73 4.56 -5.81
C ASP A 126 21.39 4.64 -4.42
N GLU A 127 21.30 5.79 -3.77
CA GLU A 127 21.78 6.00 -2.40
C GLU A 127 20.78 5.48 -1.37
N ALA A 128 19.50 5.66 -1.62
CA ALA A 128 18.41 5.21 -0.75
C ALA A 128 18.41 3.68 -0.59
N ILE A 129 18.73 2.93 -1.64
CA ILE A 129 18.90 1.46 -1.57
C ILE A 129 20.00 1.09 -0.58
N LYS A 130 21.13 1.81 -0.61
CA LYS A 130 22.26 1.60 0.32
C LYS A 130 21.94 2.06 1.75
N LYS A 131 21.01 3.00 1.89
CA LYS A 131 20.53 3.61 3.15
C LYS A 131 19.10 3.18 3.48
N THR A 132 18.80 1.89 3.26
CA THR A 132 17.44 1.35 3.45
C THR A 132 16.94 1.55 4.89
N ASP A 133 17.83 1.51 5.89
CA ASP A 133 17.47 1.76 7.29
C ASP A 133 17.00 3.20 7.54
N GLU A 134 17.67 4.20 6.94
CA GLU A 134 17.27 5.60 7.00
C GLU A 134 15.91 5.82 6.32
N LEU A 135 15.68 5.13 5.20
CA LEU A 135 14.39 5.17 4.51
C LEU A 135 13.27 4.58 5.38
N ILE A 136 13.49 3.42 6.01
CA ILE A 136 12.50 2.81 6.89
C ILE A 136 12.14 3.74 8.05
N LYS A 137 13.15 4.31 8.74
CA LYS A 137 12.93 5.32 9.79
C LYS A 137 12.11 6.49 9.27
N TRP A 138 12.43 7.00 8.08
CA TRP A 138 11.69 8.08 7.45
C TRP A 138 10.23 7.69 7.18
N LEU A 139 9.97 6.48 6.65
CA LEU A 139 8.62 6.00 6.34
C LEU A 139 7.76 5.84 7.60
N TYR A 140 8.32 5.33 8.69
CA TYR A 140 7.61 5.25 9.98
C TYR A 140 7.32 6.63 10.58
N ASN A 141 8.22 7.59 10.44
CA ASN A 141 8.03 8.95 10.95
C ASN A 141 6.99 9.73 10.14
N ASN A 142 6.92 9.51 8.82
CA ASN A 142 6.07 10.26 7.90
C ASN A 142 4.75 9.56 7.54
N GLN A 143 4.34 8.54 8.31
CA GLN A 143 3.04 7.89 8.11
C GLN A 143 1.87 8.76 8.59
N SER A 144 0.64 8.38 8.23
CA SER A 144 -0.59 9.01 8.72
C SER A 144 -0.62 9.04 10.25
N GLN A 145 -0.88 10.20 10.85
CA GLN A 145 -0.73 10.45 12.29
C GLN A 145 -1.97 10.10 13.14
N GLU A 146 -3.07 9.68 12.50
CA GLU A 146 -4.35 9.36 13.17
C GLU A 146 -4.41 7.86 13.55
N GLN A 147 -5.61 7.25 13.63
CA GLN A 147 -5.85 5.85 14.07
C GLN A 147 -5.06 4.76 13.29
N ARG A 148 -4.35 5.15 12.23
CA ARG A 148 -3.53 4.29 11.37
C ARG A 148 -2.04 4.30 11.74
N LYS A 149 -1.63 5.08 12.74
CA LYS A 149 -0.24 5.09 13.22
C LYS A 149 0.01 3.89 14.11
N HIS A 150 0.85 2.97 13.64
CA HIS A 150 1.42 1.92 14.48
C HIS A 150 2.89 1.69 14.12
N LEU A 151 3.62 1.13 15.08
CA LEU A 151 5.05 0.86 15.01
C LEU A 151 5.34 -0.66 15.00
N LYS A 152 4.32 -1.45 14.60
CA LYS A 152 4.46 -2.90 14.40
C LYS A 152 5.39 -3.20 13.22
N ASN A 153 5.85 -4.46 13.16
CA ASN A 153 6.67 -4.96 12.08
C ASN A 153 6.01 -4.70 10.72
N ARG A 154 6.80 -4.25 9.74
CA ARG A 154 6.27 -3.89 8.43
C ARG A 154 7.23 -4.24 7.30
N LEU A 155 6.71 -4.89 6.27
CA LEU A 155 7.38 -5.00 4.99
C LEU A 155 6.89 -3.86 4.08
N PHE A 156 7.80 -2.97 3.72
CA PHE A 156 7.48 -1.91 2.77
C PHE A 156 7.72 -2.40 1.35
N ILE A 157 6.81 -2.09 0.43
CA ILE A 157 7.04 -2.23 -1.00
C ILE A 157 7.21 -0.82 -1.56
N VAL A 158 8.45 -0.47 -1.90
CA VAL A 158 8.79 0.89 -2.35
C VAL A 158 8.81 0.93 -3.87
N LEU A 159 7.84 1.65 -4.43
CA LEU A 159 7.63 1.79 -5.87
C LEU A 159 8.45 2.95 -6.41
N TYR A 160 9.28 2.67 -7.41
CA TYR A 160 10.03 3.69 -8.13
C TYR A 160 9.94 3.43 -9.63
N SER A 161 9.54 4.46 -10.37
CA SER A 161 9.50 4.49 -11.84
C SER A 161 10.39 5.62 -12.33
N LYS A 162 11.29 5.34 -13.28
CA LYS A 162 12.23 6.35 -13.81
C LYS A 162 11.54 7.55 -14.47
N ASP A 163 10.30 7.40 -14.93
CA ASP A 163 9.50 8.49 -15.50
C ASP A 163 8.80 9.38 -14.45
N GLY A 164 8.97 9.09 -13.15
CA GLY A 164 8.34 9.82 -12.06
C GLY A 164 6.91 9.37 -11.73
N GLU A 165 6.30 8.52 -12.55
CA GLU A 165 4.91 8.06 -12.37
C GLU A 165 4.82 6.85 -11.41
N HIS A 166 5.52 6.94 -10.28
CA HIS A 166 5.66 5.85 -9.30
C HIS A 166 4.31 5.27 -8.85
N TRP A 167 3.29 6.12 -8.76
CA TRP A 167 1.96 5.75 -8.28
C TRP A 167 1.26 4.75 -9.22
N LYS A 168 1.53 4.78 -10.53
CA LYS A 168 0.94 3.85 -11.51
C LYS A 168 1.39 2.42 -11.28
N LEU A 169 2.58 2.22 -10.70
CA LEU A 169 3.09 0.88 -10.41
C LEU A 169 2.22 0.12 -9.39
N LYS A 170 1.34 0.81 -8.63
CA LYS A 170 0.38 0.15 -7.73
C LYS A 170 -0.64 -0.72 -8.47
N SER A 171 -0.88 -0.48 -9.76
CA SER A 171 -1.75 -1.32 -10.58
C SER A 171 -1.02 -2.45 -11.29
N GLU A 172 0.30 -2.51 -11.24
CA GLU A 172 1.10 -3.56 -11.89
C GLU A 172 1.18 -4.79 -10.97
N ILE A 173 0.04 -5.37 -10.61
CA ILE A 173 -0.09 -6.40 -9.56
C ILE A 173 0.68 -7.67 -9.90
N MET A 174 0.61 -8.16 -11.14
CA MET A 174 1.34 -9.36 -11.54
C MET A 174 2.85 -9.15 -11.51
N TRP A 175 3.31 -7.95 -11.89
CA TRP A 175 4.70 -7.58 -11.75
C TRP A 175 5.12 -7.45 -10.28
N LEU A 176 4.28 -6.83 -9.43
CA LEU A 176 4.54 -6.77 -7.99
C LEU A 176 4.62 -8.17 -7.37
N LYS A 177 3.80 -9.11 -7.83
CA LYS A 177 3.85 -10.52 -7.44
C LYS A 177 5.23 -11.11 -7.67
N GLU A 178 5.79 -10.94 -8.86
CA GLU A 178 7.15 -11.43 -9.18
C GLU A 178 8.22 -10.82 -8.25
N ARG A 179 8.11 -9.53 -7.93
CA ARG A 179 9.05 -8.85 -7.01
C ARG A 179 8.95 -9.38 -5.59
N ILE A 180 7.72 -9.58 -5.10
CA ILE A 180 7.45 -10.12 -3.77
C ILE A 180 7.93 -11.56 -3.69
N GLU A 181 7.60 -12.40 -4.66
CA GLU A 181 8.07 -13.80 -4.73
C GLU A 181 9.59 -13.89 -4.71
N LYS A 182 10.27 -13.07 -5.53
CA LYS A 182 11.73 -13.04 -5.57
C LYS A 182 12.33 -12.64 -4.22
N TYR A 183 11.76 -11.65 -3.54
CA TYR A 183 12.20 -11.26 -2.20
C TYR A 183 12.00 -12.41 -1.20
N MET A 184 10.83 -13.06 -1.25
CA MET A 184 10.45 -14.11 -0.31
C MET A 184 11.22 -15.42 -0.50
N LEU A 185 11.74 -15.71 -1.71
CA LEU A 185 12.67 -16.84 -1.94
C LEU A 185 13.98 -16.70 -1.15
N GLY A 186 14.45 -15.46 -0.95
CA GLY A 186 15.66 -15.16 -0.18
C GLY A 186 15.39 -14.73 1.26
N PHE A 187 14.13 -14.72 1.70
CA PHE A 187 13.77 -14.20 3.01
C PHE A 187 14.33 -15.07 4.12
N ASN A 188 15.07 -14.43 5.03
CA ASN A 188 15.56 -15.04 6.25
C ASN A 188 15.27 -14.06 7.40
N PRO A 189 14.60 -14.49 8.47
CA PRO A 189 14.11 -13.62 9.55
C PRO A 189 15.23 -12.91 10.32
N ASN A 190 16.48 -13.32 10.17
CA ASN A 190 17.63 -12.68 10.80
C ASN A 190 18.21 -11.51 9.98
N TYR A 191 17.77 -11.30 8.74
CA TYR A 191 18.26 -10.22 7.87
C TYR A 191 17.43 -8.93 7.89
N PRO A 192 16.09 -8.95 8.12
CA PRO A 192 15.33 -7.72 8.32
C PRO A 192 15.94 -6.83 9.40
N LEU A 193 15.86 -5.52 9.17
CA LEU A 193 16.41 -4.52 10.06
C LEU A 193 15.57 -4.42 11.33
N LYS A 194 16.24 -4.39 12.47
CA LYS A 194 15.62 -4.18 13.78
C LYS A 194 15.70 -2.72 14.17
N PHE A 195 14.59 -2.19 14.64
CA PHE A 195 14.44 -0.81 15.11
C PHE A 195 13.82 -0.82 16.50
N ASN A 196 14.10 0.19 17.30
CA ASN A 196 13.44 0.40 18.59
C ASN A 196 12.64 1.71 18.50
N PHE A 197 11.43 1.62 17.95
CA PHE A 197 10.52 2.78 17.87
C PHE A 197 9.64 2.90 19.12
N GLU A 198 9.42 1.80 19.84
CA GLU A 198 8.71 1.74 21.11
C GLU A 198 9.67 1.20 22.18
N LYS A 199 9.58 1.77 23.40
CA LYS A 199 10.42 1.33 24.51
C LYS A 199 10.21 -0.17 24.77
N ASP A 200 11.30 -0.90 24.92
CA ASP A 200 11.33 -2.33 25.26
C ASP A 200 10.66 -3.26 24.22
N LYS A 201 10.53 -2.80 22.96
CA LYS A 201 9.98 -3.59 21.87
C LYS A 201 10.73 -3.38 20.56
N ASP A 202 11.23 -4.48 20.00
CA ASP A 202 11.83 -4.48 18.68
C ASP A 202 10.75 -4.41 17.60
N THR A 203 10.99 -3.56 16.61
CA THR A 203 10.25 -3.49 15.35
C THR A 203 11.13 -4.07 14.25
N ILE A 204 10.62 -5.09 13.57
CA ILE A 204 11.27 -5.72 12.42
C ILE A 204 10.72 -5.12 11.14
N SER A 205 11.59 -4.63 10.27
CA SER A 205 11.16 -4.04 9.00
C SER A 205 12.19 -4.19 7.90
N ASP A 206 11.71 -4.22 6.66
CA ASP A 206 12.55 -4.25 5.46
C ASP A 206 11.82 -3.63 4.26
N VAL A 207 12.53 -3.45 3.16
CA VAL A 207 12.04 -2.88 1.90
C VAL A 207 12.19 -3.86 0.74
N ILE A 208 11.05 -4.18 0.12
CA ILE A 208 10.98 -4.78 -1.21
C ILE A 208 11.06 -3.66 -2.25
N TRP A 209 12.22 -3.51 -2.87
CA TRP A 209 12.46 -2.49 -3.90
C TRP A 209 11.81 -2.88 -5.24
N ALA A 210 10.74 -2.19 -5.61
CA ALA A 210 10.02 -2.35 -6.87
C ALA A 210 10.39 -1.19 -7.82
N ILE A 211 11.51 -1.37 -8.51
CA ILE A 211 12.10 -0.38 -9.43
C ILE A 211 11.81 -0.83 -10.87
N LYS A 212 11.20 0.06 -11.66
CA LYS A 212 10.88 -0.17 -13.08
C LYS A 212 11.58 0.86 -13.97
N ASP A 213 12.29 0.33 -14.97
CA ASP A 213 13.11 1.07 -15.93
C ASP A 213 12.37 1.25 -17.26
N LYS A 214 11.15 1.80 -17.20
CA LYS A 214 10.13 1.79 -18.27
C LYS A 214 9.57 0.40 -18.58
#